data_AF-H6NHG5-F1
#
_entry.id   AF-H6NHG5-F1
#
_cell.length_a   1.000
_cell.length_b   1.000
_cell.length_c   1.000
_cell.angle_alpha   90.00
_cell.angle_beta   90.00
_cell.angle_gamma   90.00
#
_symmetry.space_group_name_H-M   'P 1'
#
loop_
_entity.id
_entity.type
_entity.pdbx_description
1 polymer ?
#
loop_
_entity_poly.entity_id
_entity_poly.type
_entity_poly.pdbx_seq_one_letter_code
_entity_poly.pdbx_strand_id
1 'polypeptide(L)'
;MKSNEFVGKVARMLVGLAKKETPATYVYILGAIFEFIPHLRKFGLKNATRIFKHNISKPWLEHLASDKYISEKQYHELYGKLLPNCKFQRMGWAMGIAWEKYK
;
A
#
# COMPACT_ATOMS: atom_id res chain seq x y z
N MET A 1 16.54 -2.69 11.21
CA MET A 1 15.83 -3.89 10.74
C MET A 1 16.62 -4.44 9.56
N LYS A 2 17.28 -5.61 9.69
CA LYS A 2 18.25 -6.10 8.71
C LYS A 2 17.56 -6.49 7.41
N SER A 3 17.94 -5.83 6.31
CA SER A 3 17.58 -6.21 4.95
C SER A 3 18.42 -7.42 4.55
N ASN A 4 17.85 -8.63 4.65
CA ASN A 4 18.46 -9.77 3.98
C ASN A 4 18.06 -9.72 2.51
N GLU A 5 19.02 -9.27 1.69
CA GLU A 5 19.08 -9.52 0.25
C GLU A 5 19.05 -11.02 0.01
N PHE A 6 17.98 -11.51 -0.61
CA PHE A 6 17.95 -12.86 -1.17
C PHE A 6 18.31 -12.77 -2.64
N VAL A 7 19.54 -13.17 -2.94
CA VAL A 7 20.17 -13.24 -4.26
C VAL A 7 19.55 -14.39 -5.06
N GLY A 8 18.82 -14.05 -6.12
CA GLY A 8 18.21 -14.98 -7.06
C GLY A 8 17.13 -14.26 -7.87
N LYS A 9 16.87 -14.67 -9.13
CA LYS A 9 15.81 -14.08 -9.97
C LYS A 9 14.42 -14.35 -9.35
N VAL A 10 14.06 -13.56 -8.34
CA VAL A 10 12.77 -13.63 -7.63
C VAL A 10 11.91 -12.49 -8.15
N ALA A 11 10.85 -12.82 -8.90
CA ALA A 11 9.80 -11.85 -9.19
C ALA A 11 9.03 -11.56 -7.90
N ARG A 12 9.18 -10.36 -7.33
CA ARG A 12 8.41 -9.91 -6.17
C ARG A 12 7.21 -9.10 -6.64
N MET A 13 6.02 -9.61 -6.36
CA MET A 13 4.80 -8.82 -6.37
C MET A 13 4.46 -8.47 -4.93
N LEU A 14 4.31 -7.18 -4.63
CA LEU A 14 3.87 -6.69 -3.33
C LEU A 14 2.40 -6.32 -3.40
N VAL A 15 1.60 -6.91 -2.52
CA VAL A 15 0.20 -6.50 -2.35
C VAL A 15 0.02 -5.99 -0.93
N GLY A 16 -0.52 -4.78 -0.82
CA GLY A 16 -0.80 -4.14 0.45
C GLY A 16 -1.80 -4.95 1.26
N LEU A 17 -1.43 -5.28 2.49
CA LEU A 17 -2.34 -5.88 3.46
C LEU A 17 -3.01 -4.76 4.26
N ALA A 18 -4.33 -4.76 4.34
CA ALA A 18 -5.02 -4.02 5.39
C ALA A 18 -5.98 -4.93 6.14
N LYS A 19 -6.12 -4.64 7.43
CA LYS A 19 -6.99 -5.38 8.37
C LYS A 19 -8.47 -4.99 8.22
N LYS A 20 -8.76 -3.92 7.47
CA LYS A 20 -10.10 -3.36 7.25
C LYS A 20 -10.28 -3.06 5.76
N GLU A 21 -11.54 -3.07 5.33
CA GLU A 21 -11.96 -2.66 3.99
C GLU A 21 -11.50 -1.23 3.67
N THR A 22 -11.38 -0.95 2.37
CA THR A 22 -11.00 0.38 1.87
C THR A 22 -11.88 1.44 2.53
N PRO A 23 -11.29 2.39 3.28
CA PRO A 23 -12.07 3.38 3.99
C PRO A 23 -12.78 4.29 2.99
N ALA A 24 -13.97 4.77 3.36
CA ALA A 24 -14.72 5.70 2.54
C ALA A 24 -13.92 6.98 2.26
N THR A 25 -14.14 7.59 1.09
CA THR A 25 -13.36 8.73 0.59
C THR A 25 -13.23 9.89 1.59
N TYR A 26 -14.27 10.14 2.40
CA TYR A 26 -14.27 11.20 3.40
C TYR A 26 -13.17 11.02 4.48
N VAL A 27 -12.74 9.78 4.75
CA VAL A 27 -11.68 9.49 5.73
C VAL A 27 -10.35 10.08 5.27
N TYR A 28 -10.05 10.02 3.97
CA TYR A 28 -8.84 10.62 3.40
C TYR A 28 -8.88 12.16 3.42
N ILE A 29 -10.07 12.74 3.24
CA ILE A 29 -10.25 14.20 3.36
C ILE A 29 -10.01 14.65 4.80
N LEU A 30 -10.56 13.93 5.79
CA LEU A 30 -10.29 14.22 7.21
C LEU A 30 -8.81 14.10 7.55
N GLY A 31 -8.14 13.05 7.05
CA GLY A 31 -6.69 12.89 7.20
C GLY A 31 -5.92 14.09 6.64
N ALA A 32 -6.26 14.54 5.42
CA ALA A 32 -5.63 15.70 4.80
C ALA A 32 -5.83 17.00 5.61
N ILE A 33 -6.99 17.18 6.25
CA ILE A 33 -7.26 18.33 7.14
C ILE A 33 -6.37 18.26 8.38
N PHE A 34 -6.27 17.10 9.04
CA PHE A 34 -5.43 16.93 10.22
C PHE A 34 -3.94 17.11 9.91
N GLU A 35 -3.49 16.68 8.72
CA GLU A 35 -2.11 16.83 8.26
C GLU A 35 -1.75 18.25 7.81
N PHE A 36 -2.74 19.10 7.52
CA PHE A 36 -2.49 20.46 7.04
C PHE A 36 -1.71 21.31 8.05
N ILE A 37 -2.06 21.24 9.34
CA ILE A 37 -1.40 22.01 10.40
C ILE A 37 0.07 21.58 10.58
N PRO A 38 0.40 20.27 10.70
CA PRO A 38 1.77 19.79 10.66
C PRO A 38 2.54 20.23 9.40
N HIS A 39 1.92 20.14 8.22
CA HIS A 39 2.55 20.54 6.95
C HIS A 39 2.81 22.04 6.89
N LEU A 40 1.90 22.85 7.42
CA LEU A 40 2.07 24.30 7.50
C LEU A 40 3.31 24.65 8.33
N ARG A 41 3.48 24.01 9.49
CA ARG A 41 4.64 24.21 10.37
C ARG A 41 5.95 23.72 9.74
N LYS A 42 5.92 22.61 9.01
CA LYS A 42 7.11 21.95 8.47
C LYS A 42 7.60 22.53 7.14
N PHE A 43 6.68 22.89 6.25
CA PHE A 43 7.00 23.21 4.85
C PHE A 43 6.61 24.64 4.43
N GLY A 44 5.92 25.37 5.32
CA GLY A 44 5.37 26.69 5.03
C GLY A 44 4.07 26.63 4.22
N LEU A 45 3.34 27.76 4.21
CA LEU A 45 1.97 27.85 3.67
C LEU A 45 1.87 27.41 2.21
N LYS A 46 2.75 27.90 1.33
CA LYS A 46 2.71 27.58 -0.10
C LYS A 46 2.79 26.07 -0.37
N ASN A 47 3.70 25.39 0.30
CA ASN A 47 3.89 23.95 0.12
C ASN A 47 2.80 23.14 0.81
N ALA A 48 2.38 23.53 2.01
CA ALA A 48 1.28 22.89 2.72
C ALA A 48 -0.02 22.97 1.92
N THR A 49 -0.34 24.13 1.34
CA THR A 49 -1.50 24.30 0.46
C THR A 49 -1.39 23.45 -0.80
N ARG A 50 -0.20 23.33 -1.40
CA ARG A 50 0.01 22.46 -2.57
C ARG A 50 -0.24 20.99 -2.23
N ILE A 51 0.32 20.51 -1.12
CA ILE A 51 0.13 19.13 -0.63
C ILE A 51 -1.34 18.88 -0.33
N PHE A 52 -2.00 19.79 0.39
CA PHE A 52 -3.40 19.67 0.73
C PHE A 52 -4.29 19.59 -0.51
N LYS A 53 -4.11 20.52 -1.47
CA LYS A 53 -4.87 20.51 -2.74
C LYS A 53 -4.69 19.22 -3.52
N HIS A 54 -3.48 18.66 -3.51
CA HIS A 54 -3.21 17.36 -4.14
C HIS A 54 -3.95 16.23 -3.40
N ASN A 55 -3.85 16.17 -2.07
CA ASN A 55 -4.44 15.11 -1.24
C ASN A 55 -5.98 15.09 -1.29
N ILE A 56 -6.63 16.23 -1.56
CA ILE A 56 -8.10 16.30 -1.75
C ILE A 56 -8.52 16.31 -3.22
N SER A 57 -7.58 16.18 -4.16
CA SER A 57 -7.92 16.21 -5.58
C SER A 57 -8.70 14.96 -5.97
N LYS A 58 -9.71 15.13 -6.84
CA LYS A 58 -10.56 14.02 -7.30
C LYS A 58 -9.75 12.83 -7.85
N PRO A 59 -8.76 13.01 -8.75
CA PRO A 59 -7.97 11.89 -9.26
C PRO A 59 -7.21 11.13 -8.17
N TRP A 60 -6.70 11.85 -7.16
CA TRP A 60 -5.97 11.24 -6.05
C TRP A 60 -6.91 10.48 -5.10
N LEU A 61 -8.07 11.06 -4.78
CA LEU A 61 -9.08 10.41 -3.96
C LEU A 61 -9.67 9.17 -4.64
N GLU A 62 -9.87 9.22 -5.96
CA GLU A 62 -10.29 8.06 -6.75
C GLU A 62 -9.22 6.96 -6.76
N HIS A 63 -7.95 7.33 -6.90
CA HIS A 63 -6.84 6.39 -6.78
C HIS A 63 -6.83 5.71 -5.40
N LEU A 64 -6.91 6.48 -4.31
CA LEU A 64 -6.94 5.93 -2.94
C LEU A 64 -8.18 5.06 -2.69
N ALA A 65 -9.34 5.45 -3.22
CA ALA A 65 -10.56 4.65 -3.11
C ALA A 65 -10.55 3.40 -3.99
N SER A 66 -9.71 3.37 -5.03
CA SER A 66 -9.52 2.20 -5.90
C SER A 66 -8.63 1.13 -5.29
N ASP A 67 -7.82 1.48 -4.28
CA ASP A 67 -6.98 0.52 -3.57
C ASP A 67 -7.86 -0.50 -2.85
N LYS A 68 -7.81 -1.75 -3.29
CA LYS A 68 -8.45 -2.87 -2.60
C LYS A 68 -7.43 -3.52 -1.67
N TYR A 69 -7.61 -3.30 -0.39
CA TYR A 69 -6.85 -4.04 0.61
C TYR A 69 -7.52 -5.37 0.89
N ILE A 70 -6.73 -6.44 0.87
CA ILE A 70 -7.20 -7.79 1.19
C ILE A 70 -6.46 -8.33 2.40
N SER A 71 -7.14 -9.15 3.19
CA SER A 71 -6.52 -9.86 4.30
C SER A 71 -5.51 -10.90 3.78
N GLU A 72 -4.59 -11.32 4.65
CA GLU A 72 -3.63 -12.38 4.34
C GLU A 72 -4.35 -13.67 3.89
N LYS A 73 -5.45 -14.03 4.55
CA LYS A 73 -6.27 -15.19 4.16
C LYS A 73 -6.84 -15.04 2.75
N GLN A 74 -7.47 -13.90 2.44
CA GLN A 74 -8.01 -13.62 1.10
C GLN A 74 -6.90 -13.60 0.04
N TYR A 75 -5.72 -13.08 0.40
CA TYR A 75 -4.56 -13.09 -0.46
C TYR A 75 -4.14 -14.52 -0.83
N HIS A 76 -4.03 -15.40 0.16
CA HIS A 76 -3.74 -16.82 -0.07
C HIS A 76 -4.82 -17.54 -0.88
N GLU A 77 -6.11 -17.25 -0.64
CA GLU A 77 -7.21 -17.87 -1.40
C GLU A 77 -7.22 -17.43 -2.87
N LEU A 78 -6.93 -16.15 -3.13
CA LEU A 78 -6.96 -15.56 -4.46
C LEU A 78 -5.72 -15.95 -5.28
N TYR A 79 -4.53 -15.72 -4.71
CA TYR A 79 -3.28 -15.94 -5.43
C TYR A 79 -2.75 -17.37 -5.31
N GLY A 80 -3.09 -18.11 -4.25
CA GLY A 80 -2.64 -19.51 -4.10
C GLY A 80 -3.18 -20.44 -5.18
N LYS A 81 -4.36 -20.13 -5.74
CA LYS A 81 -4.93 -20.85 -6.90
C LYS A 81 -4.29 -20.45 -8.22
N LEU A 82 -3.89 -19.20 -8.36
CA LEU A 82 -3.39 -18.63 -9.62
C LEU A 82 -1.88 -18.80 -9.80
N LEU A 83 -1.13 -18.88 -8.68
CA LEU A 83 0.32 -18.91 -8.66
C LEU A 83 0.81 -20.21 -8.01
N PRO A 84 0.75 -21.36 -8.72
CA PRO A 84 1.25 -22.62 -8.18
C PRO A 84 2.76 -22.55 -7.96
N ASN A 85 3.24 -23.31 -6.97
CA ASN A 85 4.67 -23.46 -6.64
C ASN A 85 5.39 -22.15 -6.28
N CYS A 86 4.64 -21.18 -5.76
CA CYS A 86 5.22 -19.97 -5.16
C CYS A 86 5.17 -20.04 -3.63
N LYS A 87 6.08 -19.31 -2.98
CA LYS A 87 6.10 -19.07 -1.54
C LYS A 87 5.54 -17.67 -1.28
N PHE A 88 4.53 -17.59 -0.44
CA PHE A 88 4.00 -16.34 0.07
C PHE A 88 4.71 -15.99 1.38
N GLN A 89 5.15 -14.74 1.53
CA GLN A 89 5.85 -14.26 2.70
C GLN A 89 5.31 -12.92 3.16
N ARG A 90 4.99 -12.81 4.46
CA ARG A 90 4.61 -11.53 5.06
C ARG A 90 5.84 -10.64 5.24
N MET A 91 5.79 -9.44 4.68
CA MET A 91 6.87 -8.44 4.71
C MET A 91 6.46 -7.17 5.48
N GLY A 92 5.77 -7.34 6.62
CA GLY A 92 5.23 -6.24 7.41
C GLY A 92 3.85 -5.80 6.92
N TRP A 93 3.78 -4.71 6.16
CA TRP A 93 2.53 -4.12 5.64
C TRP A 93 2.10 -4.69 4.27
N ALA A 94 2.88 -5.61 3.70
CA ALA A 94 2.60 -6.24 2.41
C ALA A 94 2.85 -7.75 2.46
N MET A 95 2.26 -8.47 1.51
CA MET A 95 2.65 -9.83 1.16
C MET A 95 3.61 -9.79 -0.03
N GLY A 96 4.69 -10.56 0.06
CA GLY A 96 5.58 -10.86 -1.06
C GLY A 96 5.32 -12.27 -1.59
N ILE A 97 5.51 -12.44 -2.89
CA ILE A 97 5.59 -13.74 -3.55
C ILE A 97 7.03 -13.99 -3.97
N ALA A 98 7.49 -15.23 -3.80
CA ALA A 98 8.76 -15.70 -4.31
C ALA A 98 8.59 -17.04 -5.01
N TRP A 99 9.19 -17.18 -6.20
CA TRP A 99 9.39 -18.48 -6.82
C TRP A 99 10.79 -18.95 -6.46
N GLU A 100 10.89 -20.12 -5.84
CA GLU A 100 12.14 -20.86 -5.92
C GLU A 100 12.26 -21.34 -7.37
N LYS A 101 13.39 -21.03 -8.01
CA LYS A 101 13.66 -21.44 -9.39
C LYS A 101 13.18 -22.87 -9.61
N TYR A 102 12.36 -23.08 -10.64
CA TYR A 102 12.30 -24.41 -11.25
C TYR A 102 13.73 -24.73 -11.70
N LYS A 103 14.26 -25.84 -11.20
CA LYS A 103 15.49 -26.43 -11.74
C LYS A 103 15.27 -26.80 -13.21
#